data_AF-X1JWV4-F1
#
_entry.id   AF-X1JWV4-F1
#
_cell.length_a   1.000
_cell.length_b   1.000
_cell.length_c   1.000
_cell.angle_alpha   90.00
_cell.angle_beta   90.00
_cell.angle_gamma   90.00
#
_symmetry.space_group_name_H-M   'P 1'
#
loop_
_entity.id
_entity.type
_entity.pdbx_description
1 polymer ?
#
loop_
_entity_poly.entity_id
_entity_poly.type
_entity_poly.pdbx_seq_one_letter_code
_entity_poly.pdbx_strand_id
1 'polypeptide(L)'
;MRQLAARRNLVRHWRELQEKAAELSEMAALAIEEDDYSIREDIERELRKASSRFEELETKLVLGGDYDARNAMVALHAGAGGTESQDWASMLLRMYLRWGERRDFHAEILDISPGEEAGIRSATLEISGDYAYGYLKCEHGVHRLVRLSPFDADHARHTSFVLVEVLPEADEARD
;
A
#
# COMPACT_ATOMS: atom_id res chain seq x y z
N MET A 1 15.84 16.92 -18.88
CA MET A 1 16.96 15.96 -18.72
C MET A 1 16.75 14.94 -17.59
N ARG A 2 16.28 15.33 -16.40
CA ARG A 2 16.06 14.43 -15.24
C ARG A 2 15.05 13.30 -15.49
N GLN A 3 13.91 13.59 -16.13
CA GLN A 3 12.91 12.57 -16.50
C GLN A 3 13.41 11.56 -17.54
N LEU A 4 14.20 12.00 -18.52
CA LEU A 4 14.82 11.12 -19.52
C LEU A 4 15.82 10.15 -18.86
N ALA A 5 16.61 10.65 -17.91
CA ALA A 5 17.54 9.84 -17.14
C ALA A 5 16.81 8.79 -16.27
N ALA A 6 15.72 9.19 -15.60
CA ALA A 6 14.90 8.28 -14.81
C ALA A 6 14.29 7.14 -15.67
N ARG A 7 13.71 7.49 -16.84
CA ARG A 7 13.15 6.51 -17.77
C ARG A 7 14.22 5.59 -18.36
N ARG A 8 15.41 6.11 -18.69
CA ARG A 8 16.55 5.30 -19.14
C ARG A 8 17.00 4.31 -18.08
N ASN A 9 17.10 4.73 -16.82
CA ASN A 9 17.46 3.84 -15.72
C ASN A 9 16.42 2.75 -15.50
N LEU A 10 15.12 3.08 -15.59
CA LEU A 10 14.04 2.10 -15.52
C LEU A 10 14.20 1.04 -16.60
N VAL A 11 14.33 1.44 -17.87
CA VAL A 11 14.54 0.51 -18.99
C VAL A 11 15.79 -0.34 -18.80
N ARG A 12 16.88 0.25 -18.31
CA ARG A 12 18.13 -0.47 -18.05
C ARG A 12 17.94 -1.58 -17.02
N HIS A 13 17.31 -1.30 -15.88
CA HIS A 13 17.11 -2.31 -14.83
C HIS A 13 16.25 -3.48 -15.29
N TRP A 14 15.23 -3.22 -16.11
CA TRP A 14 14.39 -4.28 -16.70
C TRP A 14 15.15 -5.13 -17.72
N ARG A 15 16.03 -4.53 -18.52
CA ARG A 15 16.89 -5.28 -19.45
C ARG A 15 17.90 -6.16 -18.72
N GLU A 16 18.57 -5.62 -17.70
CA GLU A 16 19.50 -6.39 -16.86
C GLU A 16 18.81 -7.61 -16.23
N LEU A 17 17.56 -7.44 -15.77
CA LEU A 17 16.80 -8.54 -15.19
C LEU A 17 16.38 -9.57 -16.24
N GLN A 18 15.98 -9.12 -17.44
CA GLN A 18 15.67 -9.99 -18.57
C GLN A 18 16.89 -10.82 -19.01
N GLU A 19 18.05 -10.17 -19.16
CA GLU A 19 19.32 -10.83 -19.50
C GLU A 19 19.67 -11.88 -18.45
N LYS A 20 19.60 -11.52 -17.17
CA LYS A 20 19.88 -12.47 -16.07
C LYS A 20 18.92 -13.66 -16.04
N ALA A 21 17.63 -13.44 -16.32
CA ALA A 21 16.65 -14.51 -16.39
C ALA A 21 16.90 -15.45 -17.58
N ALA A 22 17.29 -14.90 -18.74
CA ALA A 22 17.67 -15.69 -19.90
C ALA A 22 18.93 -16.52 -19.63
N GLU A 23 19.98 -15.93 -19.06
CA GLU A 23 21.21 -16.63 -18.65
C GLU A 23 20.89 -17.81 -17.71
N LEU A 24 20.08 -17.59 -16.68
CA LEU A 24 19.70 -18.64 -15.73
C LEU A 24 18.87 -19.76 -16.39
N SER A 25 17.99 -19.41 -17.33
CA SER A 25 17.21 -20.37 -18.10
C SER A 25 18.10 -21.23 -19.01
N GLU A 26 19.08 -20.63 -19.66
CA GLU A 26 20.06 -21.33 -20.51
C GLU A 26 20.96 -22.25 -19.68
N MET A 27 21.47 -21.77 -18.54
CA MET A 27 22.26 -22.58 -17.60
C MET A 27 21.46 -23.79 -17.10
N ALA A 28 20.19 -23.60 -16.75
CA ALA A 28 19.33 -24.69 -16.30
C ALA A 28 19.04 -25.69 -17.43
N ALA A 29 18.83 -25.23 -18.65
CA ALA A 29 18.63 -26.09 -19.81
C ALA A 29 19.87 -26.95 -20.10
N LEU A 30 21.07 -26.35 -20.06
CA LEU A 30 22.33 -27.05 -20.27
C LEU A 30 22.59 -28.09 -19.16
N ALA A 31 22.35 -27.72 -17.90
CA ALA A 31 22.47 -28.64 -16.76
C ALA A 31 21.59 -29.90 -16.93
N ILE A 32 20.37 -29.72 -17.45
CA ILE A 32 19.43 -30.82 -17.71
C ILE A 32 19.89 -31.66 -18.90
N GLU A 33 20.40 -31.04 -19.95
CA GLU A 33 20.90 -31.73 -21.16
C GLU A 33 22.15 -32.58 -20.84
N GLU A 34 23.04 -32.07 -20.00
CA GLU A 34 24.31 -32.71 -19.63
C GLU A 34 24.20 -33.61 -18.39
N ASP A 35 23.04 -33.67 -17.73
CA ASP A 35 22.78 -34.36 -16.46
C ASP A 35 23.74 -33.88 -15.32
N ASP A 36 24.22 -32.64 -15.41
CA ASP A 36 25.10 -31.99 -14.43
C ASP A 36 24.31 -31.08 -13.48
N TYR A 37 23.84 -31.67 -12.37
CA TYR A 37 23.12 -30.93 -11.33
C TYR A 37 24.03 -30.28 -10.28
N SER A 38 25.36 -30.28 -10.46
CA SER A 38 26.28 -29.67 -9.49
C SER A 38 26.05 -28.16 -9.35
N ILE A 39 25.57 -27.51 -10.42
CA ILE A 39 25.30 -26.06 -10.48
C ILE A 39 23.88 -25.69 -10.02
N ARG A 40 23.07 -26.66 -9.61
CA ARG A 40 21.67 -26.43 -9.23
C ARG A 40 21.52 -25.43 -8.09
N GLU A 41 22.32 -25.57 -7.03
CA GLU A 41 22.24 -24.68 -5.86
C GLU A 41 22.60 -23.24 -6.22
N ASP A 42 23.54 -23.06 -7.15
CA ASP A 42 23.95 -21.75 -7.66
C ASP A 42 22.84 -21.11 -8.48
N ILE A 43 22.20 -21.88 -9.37
CA ILE A 43 21.03 -21.42 -10.15
C ILE A 43 19.90 -21.01 -9.22
N GLU A 44 19.54 -21.84 -8.23
CA GLU A 44 18.45 -21.54 -7.30
C GLU A 44 18.73 -20.27 -6.47
N ARG A 45 19.99 -20.06 -6.06
CA ARG A 45 20.39 -18.85 -5.33
C ARG A 45 20.27 -17.61 -6.19
N GLU A 46 20.76 -17.65 -7.43
CA GLU A 46 20.69 -16.51 -8.34
C GLU A 46 19.26 -16.22 -8.79
N LEU A 47 18.44 -17.27 -8.97
CA LEU A 47 17.01 -17.13 -9.24
C LEU A 47 16.29 -16.41 -8.10
N ARG A 48 16.54 -16.79 -6.84
CA ARG A 48 15.96 -16.10 -5.67
C ARG A 48 16.31 -14.60 -5.64
N LYS A 49 17.55 -14.24 -5.98
CA LYS A 49 17.97 -12.83 -6.09
C LYS A 49 17.25 -12.10 -7.23
N ALA A 50 17.15 -12.74 -8.40
CA ALA A 50 16.45 -12.18 -9.55
C ALA A 50 14.96 -11.97 -9.26
N SER A 51 14.30 -12.94 -8.62
CA SER A 51 12.89 -12.84 -8.20
C SER A 51 12.67 -11.70 -7.19
N SER A 52 13.51 -11.58 -6.17
CA SER A 52 13.42 -10.47 -5.21
C SER A 52 13.59 -9.11 -5.91
N ARG A 53 14.53 -8.98 -6.85
CA ARG A 53 14.72 -7.76 -7.64
C ARG A 53 13.54 -7.48 -8.57
N PHE A 54 12.91 -8.52 -9.13
CA PHE A 54 11.69 -8.39 -9.94
C PHE A 54 10.56 -7.78 -9.11
N GLU A 55 10.28 -8.31 -7.93
CA GLU A 55 9.22 -7.84 -7.02
C GLU A 55 9.43 -6.36 -6.64
N GLU A 56 10.66 -5.96 -6.36
CA GLU A 56 11.01 -4.56 -6.09
C GLU A 56 10.73 -3.64 -7.29
N LEU A 57 11.11 -4.06 -8.50
CA LEU A 57 10.93 -3.27 -9.72
C LEU A 57 9.46 -3.19 -10.14
N GLU A 58 8.71 -4.27 -9.97
CA GLU A 58 7.27 -4.32 -10.20
C GLU A 58 6.54 -3.35 -9.26
N THR A 59 6.87 -3.39 -7.97
CA THR A 59 6.31 -2.46 -6.97
C THR A 59 6.56 -1.00 -7.37
N LYS A 60 7.78 -0.67 -7.80
CA LYS A 60 8.12 0.69 -8.26
C LYS A 60 7.36 1.12 -9.52
N LEU A 61 6.96 0.18 -10.38
CA LEU A 61 6.15 0.44 -11.56
C LEU A 61 4.70 0.76 -11.21
N VAL A 62 4.13 0.03 -10.26
CA VAL A 62 2.77 0.28 -9.73
C VAL A 62 2.70 1.63 -9.02
N LEU A 63 3.81 2.05 -8.39
CA LEU A 63 3.99 3.31 -7.68
C LEU A 63 4.60 4.43 -8.57
N GLY A 64 4.34 4.38 -9.88
CA GLY A 64 4.92 5.31 -10.87
C GLY A 64 4.12 6.59 -11.13
N GLY A 65 3.06 6.87 -10.38
CA GLY A 65 2.23 8.07 -10.50
C GLY A 65 2.95 9.34 -10.04
N ASP A 66 2.53 10.50 -10.54
CA ASP A 66 3.19 11.80 -10.30
C ASP A 66 3.30 12.17 -8.81
N TYR A 67 2.37 11.68 -7.99
CA TYR A 67 2.28 11.95 -6.55
C TYR A 67 2.59 10.74 -5.68
N ASP A 68 2.90 9.58 -6.26
CA ASP A 68 3.01 8.31 -5.52
C ASP A 68 4.10 8.36 -4.45
N ALA A 69 5.15 9.16 -4.66
CA ALA A 69 6.26 9.34 -3.73
C ALA A 69 5.97 10.30 -2.56
N ARG A 70 4.80 10.96 -2.54
CA ARG A 70 4.44 11.92 -1.49
C ARG A 70 3.88 11.24 -0.25
N ASN A 71 3.88 11.96 0.86
CA ASN A 71 3.12 11.59 2.05
C ASN A 71 1.62 11.57 1.74
N ALA A 72 0.86 10.85 2.55
CA ALA A 72 -0.58 10.67 2.36
C ALA A 72 -1.36 11.38 3.46
N MET A 73 -2.35 12.17 3.06
CA MET A 73 -3.41 12.63 3.93
C MET A 73 -4.61 11.69 3.78
N VAL A 74 -5.07 11.10 4.88
CA VAL A 74 -6.23 10.21 4.89
C VAL A 74 -7.31 10.84 5.76
N ALA A 75 -8.48 11.08 5.18
CA ALA A 75 -9.66 11.57 5.88
C ALA A 75 -10.72 10.47 5.95
N LEU A 76 -11.24 10.23 7.15
CA LEU A 76 -12.29 9.28 7.44
C LEU A 76 -13.57 10.03 7.76
N HIS A 77 -14.66 9.68 7.11
CA HIS A 77 -15.98 10.26 7.34
C HIS A 77 -17.00 9.15 7.61
N ALA A 78 -17.56 9.12 8.82
CA ALA A 78 -18.64 8.20 9.15
C ALA A 78 -19.87 8.52 8.28
N GLY A 79 -20.37 7.51 7.56
CA GLY A 79 -21.54 7.63 6.71
C GLY A 79 -22.86 7.60 7.48
N ALA A 80 -23.96 7.42 6.74
CA ALA A 80 -25.27 7.22 7.32
C ALA A 80 -25.31 5.88 8.10
N GLY A 81 -25.68 5.94 9.38
CA GLY A 81 -25.70 4.77 10.28
C GLY A 81 -25.47 5.08 11.76
N GLY A 82 -25.41 6.36 12.16
CA GLY A 82 -25.34 6.77 13.56
C GLY A 82 -24.12 6.21 14.29
N THR A 83 -24.31 5.80 15.55
CA THR A 83 -23.27 5.25 16.43
C THR A 83 -22.54 4.05 15.83
N GLU A 84 -23.21 3.20 15.03
CA GLU A 84 -22.58 2.03 14.40
C GLU A 84 -21.55 2.42 13.32
N SER A 85 -21.84 3.44 12.51
CA SER A 85 -20.90 3.96 11.51
C SER A 85 -19.76 4.75 12.16
N GLN A 86 -20.04 5.41 13.29
CA GLN A 86 -19.01 6.11 14.07
C GLN A 86 -18.02 5.12 14.72
N ASP A 87 -18.50 4.01 15.28
CA ASP A 87 -17.63 2.94 15.79
C ASP A 87 -16.79 2.32 14.66
N TRP A 88 -17.40 2.05 13.50
CA TRP A 88 -16.68 1.55 12.33
C TRP A 88 -15.57 2.50 11.86
N ALA A 89 -15.84 3.81 11.83
CA ALA A 89 -14.81 4.81 11.52
C ALA A 89 -13.64 4.75 12.52
N SER A 90 -13.92 4.53 13.81
CA SER A 90 -12.88 4.38 14.83
C SER A 90 -12.05 3.11 14.64
N MET A 91 -12.67 2.03 14.15
CA MET A 91 -11.97 0.79 13.83
C MET A 91 -11.02 0.99 12.64
N LEU A 92 -11.46 1.69 11.59
CA LEU A 92 -10.64 2.05 10.43
C LEU A 92 -9.49 2.97 10.81
N LEU A 93 -9.71 3.98 11.65
CA LEU A 93 -8.63 4.83 12.18
C LEU A 93 -7.54 3.97 12.86
N ARG A 94 -7.94 3.08 13.77
CA ARG A 94 -6.99 2.15 14.43
C ARG A 94 -6.34 1.17 13.46
N MET A 95 -6.97 0.86 12.33
CA MET A 95 -6.40 0.00 11.29
C MET A 95 -5.28 0.75 10.55
N TYR A 96 -5.52 1.99 10.12
CA TYR A 96 -4.53 2.79 9.39
C TYR A 96 -3.32 3.16 10.26
N LEU A 97 -3.52 3.52 11.53
CA LEU A 97 -2.41 3.77 12.47
C LEU A 97 -1.49 2.55 12.59
N ARG A 98 -2.07 1.36 12.82
CA ARG A 98 -1.31 0.11 12.91
C ARG A 98 -0.69 -0.33 11.58
N TRP A 99 -1.31 0.03 10.45
CA TRP A 99 -0.74 -0.21 9.14
C TRP A 99 0.51 0.64 8.90
N GLY A 100 0.47 1.92 9.32
CA GLY A 100 1.62 2.83 9.27
C GLY A 100 2.77 2.34 10.15
N GLU A 101 2.50 2.01 11.41
CA GLU A 101 3.49 1.46 12.35
C GLU A 101 4.19 0.20 11.80
N ARG A 102 3.43 -0.74 11.22
CA ARG A 102 4.00 -1.98 10.64
C ARG A 102 4.86 -1.76 9.40
N ARG A 103 4.75 -0.60 8.75
CA ARG A 103 5.55 -0.21 7.58
C ARG A 103 6.70 0.73 7.95
N ASP A 104 6.92 0.96 9.24
CA ASP A 104 7.87 1.96 9.74
C ASP A 104 7.57 3.38 9.23
N PHE A 105 6.29 3.66 8.94
CA PHE A 105 5.82 5.00 8.56
C PHE A 105 5.42 5.79 9.80
N HIS A 106 5.59 7.11 9.74
CA HIS A 106 5.09 8.01 10.77
C HIS A 106 3.62 8.31 10.51
N ALA A 107 2.73 7.88 11.40
CA ALA A 107 1.29 8.14 11.31
C ALA A 107 0.86 9.10 12.44
N GLU A 108 0.39 10.28 12.08
CA GLU A 108 -0.05 11.33 13.00
C GLU A 108 -1.54 11.63 12.80
N ILE A 109 -2.27 11.84 13.89
CA ILE A 109 -3.66 12.30 13.85
C ILE A 109 -3.65 13.83 13.88
N LEU A 110 -4.07 14.47 12.79
CA LEU A 110 -4.13 15.93 12.69
C LEU A 110 -5.42 16.50 13.28
N ASP A 111 -6.54 15.82 13.05
CA ASP A 111 -7.84 16.22 13.58
C ASP A 111 -8.70 14.99 13.89
N ILE A 112 -9.53 15.11 14.92
CA ILE A 112 -10.46 14.06 15.32
C ILE A 112 -11.73 14.66 15.89
N SER A 113 -12.86 14.27 15.30
CA SER A 113 -14.19 14.64 15.76
C SER A 113 -14.85 13.41 16.40
N PRO A 114 -15.00 13.36 17.74
CA PRO A 114 -15.61 12.21 18.41
C PRO A 114 -17.09 12.06 18.04
N GLY A 115 -17.59 10.82 18.13
CA GLY A 115 -19.01 10.52 18.07
C GLY A 115 -19.75 10.98 19.32
N GLU A 116 -21.09 11.03 19.27
CA GLU A 116 -21.91 11.46 20.40
C GLU A 116 -22.00 10.38 21.50
N GLU A 117 -22.08 9.11 21.11
CA GLU A 117 -22.16 7.98 22.04
C GLU A 117 -20.91 7.09 21.98
N ALA A 118 -20.42 6.77 20.79
CA ALA A 118 -19.24 5.94 20.58
C ALA A 118 -18.54 6.27 19.25
N GLY A 119 -17.27 5.90 19.15
CA GLY A 119 -16.49 6.03 17.92
C GLY A 119 -16.19 7.48 17.52
N ILE A 120 -16.05 7.73 16.23
CA ILE A 120 -15.69 9.04 15.66
C ILE A 120 -16.64 9.44 14.51
N ARG A 121 -16.98 10.71 14.41
CA ARG A 121 -17.69 11.26 13.24
C ARG A 121 -16.74 11.45 12.07
N SER A 122 -15.55 11.96 12.34
CA SER A 122 -14.48 12.08 11.34
C SER A 122 -13.10 12.09 11.99
N ALA A 123 -12.08 11.76 11.21
CA ALA A 123 -10.69 11.95 11.58
C ALA A 123 -9.84 12.24 10.34
N THR A 124 -8.81 13.06 10.51
CA THR A 124 -7.78 13.31 9.50
C THR A 124 -6.45 12.84 10.05
N LEU A 125 -5.75 12.02 9.29
CA LEU A 125 -4.44 11.49 9.63
C LEU A 125 -3.44 11.73 8.50
N GLU A 126 -2.23 12.10 8.88
CA GLU A 126 -1.08 12.19 7.99
C GLU A 126 -0.24 10.93 8.14
N ILE A 127 0.11 10.30 7.03
CA ILE A 127 1.01 9.17 6.98
C ILE A 127 2.22 9.57 6.13
N SER A 128 3.35 9.71 6.82
CA SER A 128 4.64 10.10 6.25
C SER A 128 5.56 8.90 6.08
N GLY A 129 6.06 8.70 4.86
CA GLY A 129 6.91 7.57 4.51
C GLY A 129 7.12 7.42 3.00
N ASP A 130 8.13 6.65 2.62
CA ASP A 130 8.45 6.40 1.21
C ASP A 130 7.26 5.77 0.49
N TYR A 131 6.77 6.48 -0.53
CA TYR A 131 5.60 6.12 -1.33
C TYR A 131 4.29 5.94 -0.56
N ALA A 132 4.12 6.60 0.58
CA ALA A 132 2.92 6.47 1.42
C ALA A 132 1.62 6.70 0.63
N TYR A 133 1.54 7.77 -0.18
CA TYR A 133 0.37 8.01 -1.03
C TYR A 133 0.18 6.93 -2.09
N GLY A 134 1.27 6.50 -2.75
CA GLY A 134 1.19 5.46 -3.78
C GLY A 134 0.62 4.14 -3.25
N TYR A 135 0.89 3.79 -1.98
CA TYR A 135 0.29 2.63 -1.33
C TYR A 135 -1.19 2.86 -0.97
N LEU A 136 -1.54 4.04 -0.44
CA LEU A 136 -2.87 4.32 0.09
C LEU A 136 -3.87 4.80 -0.96
N LYS A 137 -3.46 5.19 -2.16
CA LYS A 137 -4.38 5.67 -3.21
C LYS A 137 -5.51 4.68 -3.55
N CYS A 138 -5.23 3.38 -3.41
CA CYS A 138 -6.21 2.30 -3.66
C CYS A 138 -7.24 2.14 -2.52
N GLU A 139 -7.01 2.78 -1.36
CA GLU A 139 -7.91 2.77 -0.21
C GLU A 139 -9.02 3.82 -0.33
N HIS A 140 -8.91 4.75 -1.28
CA HIS A 140 -9.90 5.79 -1.50
C HIS A 140 -11.25 5.17 -1.91
N GLY A 141 -12.31 5.48 -1.14
CA GLY A 141 -13.67 5.01 -1.43
C GLY A 141 -14.47 4.70 -0.19
N VAL A 142 -15.62 4.05 -0.39
CA VAL A 142 -16.53 3.71 0.71
C VAL A 142 -16.25 2.29 1.22
N HIS A 143 -15.91 2.18 2.50
CA HIS A 143 -15.63 0.94 3.20
C HIS A 143 -16.88 0.48 3.96
N ARG A 144 -17.37 -0.72 3.61
CA ARG A 144 -18.61 -1.29 4.15
C ARG A 144 -18.32 -2.34 5.22
N LEU A 145 -18.97 -2.21 6.37
CA LEU A 145 -18.99 -3.22 7.44
C LEU A 145 -20.39 -3.82 7.56
N VAL A 146 -20.49 -5.14 7.66
CA VAL A 146 -21.72 -5.86 7.99
C VAL A 146 -21.46 -6.74 9.21
N ARG A 147 -22.09 -6.44 10.34
CA ARG A 147 -21.95 -7.20 11.59
C ARG A 147 -23.23 -7.17 12.42
N LEU A 148 -23.29 -7.99 13.48
CA LEU A 148 -24.29 -7.82 14.53
C LEU A 148 -23.90 -6.61 15.36
N SER A 149 -24.81 -5.64 15.49
CA SER A 149 -24.49 -4.40 16.21
C SER A 149 -24.42 -4.65 17.72
N PRO A 150 -23.37 -4.18 18.41
CA PRO A 150 -23.32 -4.19 19.87
C PRO A 150 -24.14 -3.05 20.49
N PHE A 151 -24.61 -2.09 19.69
CA PHE A 151 -25.41 -0.94 20.14
C PHE A 151 -26.92 -1.16 19.93
N ASP A 152 -27.30 -2.19 19.18
CA ASP A 152 -28.69 -2.60 19.02
C ASP A 152 -29.08 -3.62 20.10
N ALA A 153 -30.15 -3.32 20.85
CA ALA A 153 -30.66 -4.20 21.90
C ALA A 153 -31.05 -5.59 21.37
N ASP A 154 -31.58 -5.66 20.15
CA ASP A 154 -31.99 -6.91 19.51
C ASP A 154 -30.82 -7.63 18.81
N HIS A 155 -29.60 -7.06 18.88
CA HIS A 155 -28.39 -7.56 18.21
C HIS A 155 -28.62 -7.83 16.72
N ALA A 156 -29.44 -6.99 16.06
CA ALA A 156 -29.74 -7.17 14.66
C ALA A 156 -28.48 -7.00 13.80
N ARG A 157 -28.55 -7.49 12.57
CA ARG A 157 -27.47 -7.28 11.60
C ARG A 157 -27.58 -5.87 11.03
N HIS A 158 -26.54 -5.06 11.25
CA HIS A 158 -26.41 -3.72 10.70
C HIS A 158 -25.42 -3.68 9.54
N THR A 159 -25.62 -2.72 8.64
CA THR A 159 -24.67 -2.38 7.58
C THR A 159 -24.24 -0.93 7.77
N SER A 160 -22.93 -0.72 7.93
CA SER A 160 -22.31 0.59 8.14
C SER A 160 -21.36 0.94 7.02
N PHE A 161 -21.17 2.24 6.80
CA PHE A 161 -20.33 2.77 5.73
C PHE A 161 -19.45 3.89 6.26
N VAL A 162 -18.19 3.92 5.83
CA VAL A 162 -17.26 5.01 6.08
C VAL A 162 -16.62 5.38 4.76
N LEU A 163 -16.64 6.67 4.42
CA LEU A 163 -15.87 7.19 3.30
C LEU A 163 -14.43 7.41 3.77
N VAL A 164 -13.48 6.86 3.01
CA VAL A 164 -12.05 7.08 3.16
C VAL A 164 -11.60 7.91 1.97
N GLU A 165 -11.15 9.13 2.22
CA GLU A 165 -10.53 9.99 1.21
C GLU A 165 -9.03 9.98 1.41
N VAL A 166 -8.29 9.65 0.35
CA VAL A 166 -6.82 9.68 0.34
C VAL A 166 -6.36 10.73 -0.65
N LEU A 167 -5.54 11.66 -0.16
CA LEU A 167 -4.95 12.76 -0.93
C LEU A 167 -3.42 12.75 -0.75
N PRO A 168 -2.65 13.10 -1.78
CA PRO A 168 -1.22 13.31 -1.59
C PRO A 168 -1.01 14.64 -0.85
N GLU A 169 0.09 14.73 -0.10
CA GLU A 169 0.56 15.99 0.45
C GLU A 169 0.68 17.06 -0.66
N ALA A 170 0.15 18.26 -0.40
CA ALA A 170 0.27 19.38 -1.33
C ALA A 170 1.73 19.83 -1.40
N ASP A 171 2.17 20.35 -2.56
CA ASP A 171 3.45 21.05 -2.56
C ASP A 171 3.31 22.28 -1.66
N GLU A 172 4.23 22.46 -0.71
CA GLU A 172 4.43 23.77 -0.09
C GLU A 172 4.63 24.76 -1.24
N ALA A 173 3.67 25.66 -1.43
CA ALA A 173 3.86 26.81 -2.28
C ALA A 173 5.05 27.57 -1.69
N ARG A 174 6.22 27.41 -2.32
CA ARG A 174 7.37 28.26 -2.06
C ARG A 174 6.96 29.68 -2.43
N ASP A 175 6.69 30.50 -1.41
CA ASP A 175 6.75 31.95 -1.52
C ASP A 175 8.15 32.41 -1.98
#